data_AF-A0A0C2G0E7-F1
#
_entry.id   AF-A0A0C2G0E7-F1
#
_cell.length_a   1.000
_cell.length_b   1.000
_cell.length_c   1.000
_cell.angle_alpha   90.00
_cell.angle_beta   90.00
_cell.angle_gamma   90.00
#
_symmetry.space_group_name_H-M   'P 1'
#
loop_
_entity.id
_entity.type
_entity.pdbx_description
1 polymer ?
#
loop_
_entity_poly.entity_id
_entity_poly.type
_entity_poly.pdbx_seq_one_letter_code
_entity_poly.pdbx_strand_id
1 'polypeptide(L)' 'AKLVHLADKLYNLRDLERATPVGWDRRRVKEYFKWSKEVVAAMKGTNENLEMLLDDIINKHLA' A
#
# COMPACT_ATOMS: atom_id res chain seq x y z
N ALA A 1 1.51 12.79 12.55
CA ALA A 1 0.29 12.14 12.03
C ALA A 1 0.53 10.80 11.28
N LYS A 2 1.67 10.11 11.45
CA LYS A 2 2.05 8.93 10.65
C LYS A 2 1.06 7.76 10.72
N LEU A 3 0.47 7.52 11.89
CA LEU A 3 -0.48 6.41 12.10
C LEU A 3 -1.70 6.48 11.16
N VAL A 4 -2.27 7.68 11.01
CA VAL A 4 -3.43 7.91 10.12
C VAL A 4 -3.04 7.65 8.67
N HIS A 5 -1.84 8.06 8.25
CA HIS A 5 -1.36 7.80 6.90
C HIS A 5 -1.10 6.32 6.62
N LEU A 6 -0.60 5.55 7.61
CA LEU A 6 -0.45 4.10 7.45
C LEU A 6 -1.82 3.42 7.30
N ALA A 7 -2.80 3.78 8.13
CA ALA A 7 -4.15 3.23 8.04
C ALA A 7 -4.83 3.58 6.70
N ASP A 8 -4.71 4.83 6.26
CA ASP A 8 -5.18 5.29 4.94
C ASP A 8 -4.54 4.48 3.80
N LYS A 9 -3.22 4.28 3.82
CA LYS A 9 -2.55 3.47 2.78
C LYS A 9 -3.01 2.03 2.78
N LEU A 10 -3.21 1.43 3.96
CA LEU A 10 -3.70 0.05 4.05
C LEU A 10 -5.11 -0.07 3.47
N TYR A 11 -6.00 0.89 3.75
CA TYR A 11 -7.33 0.94 3.14
C TYR A 11 -7.24 1.04 1.61
N ASN A 12 -6.46 2.00 1.10
CA ASN A 12 -6.32 2.23 -0.34
C ASN A 12 -5.77 0.99 -1.08
N LEU A 13 -4.80 0.28 -0.51
CA LEU A 13 -4.26 -0.94 -1.14
C LEU A 13 -5.25 -2.12 -1.10
N ARG A 14 -6.01 -2.27 -0.02
CA ARG A 14 -7.07 -3.29 0.05
C ARG A 14 -8.21 -3.00 -0.92
N ASP A 15 -8.55 -1.73 -1.12
CA ASP A 15 -9.58 -1.35 -2.09
C ASP A 15 -9.10 -1.59 -3.52
N LEU A 16 -7.83 -1.28 -3.80
CA LEU A 16 -7.19 -1.58 -5.08
C LEU A 16 -7.14 -3.09 -5.40
N GLU A 17 -7.00 -3.95 -4.39
CA GLU A 17 -7.14 -5.41 -4.55
C GLU A 17 -8.57 -5.86 -4.86
N ARG A 18 -9.58 -5.14 -4.35
CA ARG A 18 -11.00 -5.46 -4.57
C ARG A 18 -11.46 -5.00 -5.94
N ALA A 19 -11.05 -3.81 -6.35
CA ALA A 19 -11.44 -3.22 -7.62
C ALA A 19 -10.36 -2.27 -8.14
N THR A 20 -9.87 -2.56 -9.34
CA THR A 20 -9.01 -1.63 -10.07
C THR A 20 -9.83 -0.39 -10.46
N PRO A 21 -9.36 0.84 -10.14
CA PRO A 21 -10.04 2.06 -10.55
C PRO A 21 -10.25 2.14 -12.06
N VAL A 22 -11.36 2.75 -12.47
CA VAL A 22 -11.67 2.94 -13.90
C VAL A 22 -10.53 3.72 -14.58
N GLY A 23 -10.06 3.18 -15.70
CA GLY A 23 -8.97 3.76 -16.48
C GLY A 23 -7.57 3.40 -16.00
N TRP A 24 -7.41 2.62 -14.92
CA TRP A 24 -6.10 2.11 -14.51
C TRP A 24 -5.78 0.81 -15.24
N ASP A 25 -4.63 0.81 -15.92
CA ASP A 25 -4.04 -0.41 -16.45
C ASP A 25 -3.28 -1.17 -15.33
N ARG A 26 -2.90 -2.42 -15.62
CA ARG A 26 -2.14 -3.26 -14.66
C ARG A 26 -0.79 -2.64 -14.28
N ARG A 27 -0.18 -1.88 -15.20
CA ARG A 27 1.10 -1.21 -14.95
C ARG A 27 0.92 -0.14 -13.89
N ARG A 28 -0.14 0.67 -13.98
CA ARG A 28 -0.46 1.72 -13.02
C ARG A 28 -0.75 1.17 -11.63
N VAL A 29 -1.46 0.04 -11.56
CA VAL A 29 -1.65 -0.70 -10.30
C VAL A 29 -0.30 -1.08 -9.69
N LYS A 30 0.58 -1.71 -10.48
CA LYS A 30 1.93 -2.11 -10.00
C LYS A 30 2.79 -0.92 -9.57
N GLU A 31 2.74 0.18 -10.31
CA GLU A 31 3.40 1.45 -9.94
C GLU A 31 2.89 1.99 -8.61
N TYR A 32 1.58 1.90 -8.35
CA TYR A 32 0.99 2.34 -7.08
C TYR A 32 1.45 1.48 -5.89
N PHE A 33 1.55 0.16 -6.07
CA PHE A 33 2.13 -0.72 -5.05
C PHE A 33 3.62 -0.42 -4.80
N LYS A 34 4.40 -0.15 -5.87
CA LYS A 34 5.81 0.24 -5.74
C LYS A 34 5.96 1.56 -5.00
N TRP A 35 5.19 2.57 -5.37
CA TRP A 35 5.19 3.86 -4.68
C TRP A 35 4.76 3.73 -3.21
N SER A 36 3.75 2.91 -2.93
CA SER A 36 3.29 2.67 -1.56
C SER A 36 4.39 2.07 -0.69
N LYS A 37 5.25 1.20 -1.24
CA LYS A 37 6.43 0.68 -0.53
C LYS A 37 7.37 1.79 -0.06
N GLU A 38 7.65 2.76 -0.93
CA GLU A 38 8.52 3.90 -0.63
C GLU A 38 7.89 4.79 0.46
N VAL A 39 6.57 5.02 0.38
CA VAL A 39 5.82 5.79 1.37
C VAL A 39 5.81 5.12 2.75
N VAL A 40 5.58 3.80 2.81
CA VAL A 40 5.58 3.05 4.07
C VAL A 40 6.98 2.99 4.68
N ALA A 41 8.03 2.85 3.86
CA ALA A 41 9.42 2.88 4.32
C ALA A 41 9.77 4.17 5.07
N ALA A 42 9.27 5.32 4.63
CA ALA A 42 9.47 6.61 5.29
C ALA A 42 8.71 6.77 6.63
N MET A 43 7.79 5.85 6.94
CA MET A 43 6.94 5.88 8.12
C MET A 43 7.17 4.73 9.10
N LYS A 44 8.20 3.90 8.87
CA LYS A 44 8.56 2.79 9.78
C LYS A 44 8.75 3.21 11.23
N GLY A 45 8.48 2.28 12.14
CA GLY A 45 8.59 2.49 13.59
C GLY A 45 7.41 3.29 14.17
N THR A 46 6.29 3.36 13.46
CA THR A 46 5.06 4.03 13.92
C THR A 46 4.06 3.02 14.47
N ASN A 47 3.81 1.91 13.76
CA ASN A 47 2.87 0.88 14.17
C ASN A 47 3.18 -0.43 13.44
N GLU A 48 3.78 -1.37 14.17
CA GLU A 48 4.25 -2.65 13.63
C GLU A 48 3.14 -3.47 12.95
N ASN A 49 1.94 -3.51 13.54
CA ASN A 49 0.83 -4.26 12.98
C ASN A 49 0.39 -3.71 11.61
N LEU A 50 0.27 -2.39 11.47
CA LEU A 50 -0.06 -1.78 10.18
C LEU A 50 1.07 -1.94 9.17
N GLU A 51 2.31 -1.78 9.60
CA GLU A 51 3.51 -1.95 8.76
C GLU A 51 3.60 -3.38 8.21
N MET A 52 3.37 -4.41 9.03
CA MET A 52 3.32 -5.80 8.59
C MET A 52 2.21 -6.05 7.56
N LEU A 53 0.99 -5.58 7.82
CA LEU A 53 -0.13 -5.77 6.89
C LEU A 53 0.10 -5.05 5.55
N LEU A 54 0.79 -3.89 5.59
CA LEU A 54 1.22 -3.16 4.41
C LEU A 54 2.32 -3.89 3.65
N ASP A 55 3.31 -4.43 4.33
CA ASP A 55 4.40 -5.19 3.70
C ASP A 55 3.84 -6.47 3.03
N ASP A 56 2.91 -7.19 3.66
CA ASP A 56 2.27 -8.38 3.09
C ASP A 56 1.53 -8.09 1.77
N ILE A 57 0.65 -7.08 1.79
CA ILE A 57 -0.13 -6.71 0.61
C ILE A 57 0.77 -6.15 -0.50
N ILE A 58 1.81 -5.38 -0.15
CA ILE A 58 2.75 -4.84 -1.15
C ILE A 58 3.56 -5.96 -1.78
N ASN A 59 4.11 -6.88 -0.99
CA ASN A 59 4.95 -7.96 -1.51
C ASN A 59 4.18 -8.93 -2.40
N LYS A 60 2.91 -9.20 -2.10
CA LYS A 60 2.02 -10.02 -2.96
C LYS A 60 1.88 -9.48 -4.39
N HIS A 61 1.97 -8.16 -4.59
CA HIS A 61 1.81 -7.51 -5.90
C HIS A 61 3.13 -7.10 -6.57
N LEU A 62 4.24 -7.16 -5.83
CA LEU A 62 5.58 -6.85 -6.35
C LEU A 62 6.47 -8.07 -6.58
N ALA A 63 6.08 -9.24 -6.07
CA ALA A 63 6.70 -10.53 -6.37
C ALA A 63 6.58 -10.93 -7.86
#